data_AF-A0A8I1SR41-F1
#
_entry.id   AF-A0A8I1SR41-F1
#
_cell.length_a   1.000
_cell.length_b   1.000
_cell.length_c   1.000
_cell.angle_alpha   90.00
_cell.angle_beta   90.00
_cell.angle_gamma   90.00
#
_symmetry.space_group_name_H-M   'P 1'
#
loop_
_entity.id
_entity.type
_entity.pdbx_description
1 polymer ?
#
loop_
_entity_poly.entity_id
_entity_poly.type
_entity_poly.pdbx_seq_one_letter_code
_entity_poly.pdbx_strand_id
1 'polypeptide(L)'
;MKTILRFFASREKRALRVLLASCAVITCLPACATRSQFQKGYERGASDTVKRQYWILQDMQKRSEPKPEPRVSLYRVPISPDPASTVKTVPYEIAIPVVQ
;
A
#
# COMPACT_ATOMS: atom_id res chain seq x y z
N MET A 1 62.39 -6.02 4.08
CA MET A 1 61.01 -5.47 4.07
C MET A 1 60.52 -5.02 2.68
N LYS A 2 61.03 -5.56 1.55
CA LYS A 2 60.57 -5.19 0.19
C LYS A 2 59.61 -6.19 -0.46
N THR A 3 59.51 -7.41 0.09
CA THR A 3 58.70 -8.52 -0.44
C THR A 3 57.24 -8.47 0.00
N ILE A 4 56.95 -7.96 1.21
CA ILE A 4 55.59 -7.90 1.75
C ILE A 4 54.75 -6.82 1.04
N LEU A 5 55.35 -5.68 0.70
CA LEU A 5 54.71 -4.59 -0.05
C LEU A 5 54.25 -5.00 -1.46
N ARG A 6 54.97 -5.91 -2.13
CA ARG A 6 54.59 -6.42 -3.45
C ARG A 6 53.40 -7.40 -3.38
N PHE A 7 53.25 -8.11 -2.26
CA PHE A 7 52.13 -9.02 -2.03
C PHE A 7 50.80 -8.27 -1.84
N PHE A 8 50.82 -7.14 -1.13
CA PHE A 8 49.64 -6.29 -0.95
C PHE A 8 49.20 -5.59 -2.25
N ALA A 9 50.15 -5.06 -3.03
CA ALA A 9 49.86 -4.42 -4.31
C ALA A 9 49.27 -5.38 -5.37
N SER A 10 49.54 -6.69 -5.27
CA SER A 10 48.94 -7.72 -6.13
C SER A 10 47.47 -8.01 -5.77
N ARG A 11 47.06 -7.79 -4.52
CA ARG A 11 45.73 -8.16 -4.02
C ARG A 11 44.68 -7.12 -4.40
N GLU A 12 45.03 -5.83 -4.35
CA GLU A 12 44.17 -4.72 -4.78
C GLU A 12 43.81 -4.79 -6.27
N LYS A 13 44.79 -5.08 -7.14
CA LYS A 13 44.56 -5.17 -8.60
C LYS A 13 43.63 -6.32 -8.99
N ARG A 14 43.62 -7.41 -8.21
CA ARG A 14 42.71 -8.55 -8.42
C ARG A 14 41.30 -8.24 -7.91
N ALA A 15 41.18 -7.59 -6.75
CA ALA A 15 39.89 -7.18 -6.19
C ALA A 15 39.16 -6.18 -7.10
N LEU A 16 39.88 -5.18 -7.65
CA LEU A 16 39.31 -4.19 -8.57
C LEU A 16 38.78 -4.83 -9.87
N ARG A 17 39.46 -5.86 -10.39
CA ARG A 17 39.01 -6.60 -11.59
C ARG A 17 37.77 -7.45 -11.33
N VAL A 18 37.67 -8.06 -10.15
CA VAL A 18 36.47 -8.82 -9.74
C VAL A 18 35.27 -7.87 -9.54
N LEU A 19 35.50 -6.69 -8.96
CA LEU A 19 34.47 -5.66 -8.78
C LEU A 19 33.95 -5.11 -10.11
N LEU A 20 34.85 -4.77 -11.04
CA LEU A 20 34.48 -4.32 -12.39
C LEU A 20 33.73 -5.41 -13.18
N ALA A 21 34.15 -6.67 -13.07
CA ALA A 21 33.45 -7.80 -13.70
C ALA A 21 32.05 -8.01 -13.10
N SER A 22 31.87 -7.81 -11.79
CA SER A 22 30.55 -7.90 -11.15
C SER A 22 29.63 -6.74 -11.52
N CYS A 23 30.17 -5.54 -11.71
CA CYS A 23 29.39 -4.35 -12.04
C CYS A 23 28.83 -4.43 -13.47
N ALA A 24 29.59 -5.00 -14.42
CA ALA A 24 29.12 -5.22 -15.79
C ALA A 24 28.01 -6.29 -15.90
N VAL A 25 27.95 -7.25 -14.97
CA VAL A 25 26.87 -8.26 -14.92
C VAL A 25 25.56 -7.66 -14.40
N ILE A 26 25.64 -6.63 -13.55
CA ILE A 26 24.46 -6.05 -12.87
C ILE A 26 23.77 -4.97 -13.73
N THR A 27 24.48 -4.29 -14.63
CA THR A 27 23.91 -3.20 -15.45
C THR A 27 23.28 -3.64 -16.78
N CYS A 28 23.35 -4.92 -17.16
CA CYS A 28 22.96 -5.41 -18.48
C CYS A 28 21.63 -6.23 -18.53
N LEU A 29 20.78 -6.13 -17.52
CA LEU A 29 19.49 -6.83 -17.47
C LEU A 29 18.40 -5.82 -17.07
N PRO A 30 17.65 -5.24 -18.04
CA PRO A 30 16.55 -6.00 -18.63
C PRO A 30 16.18 -5.61 -20.09
N ALA A 31 17.12 -5.13 -20.93
CA ALA A 31 16.77 -4.65 -22.27
C ALA A 31 16.70 -5.74 -23.37
N CYS A 32 17.23 -6.95 -23.13
CA CYS A 32 17.32 -8.03 -24.12
C CYS A 32 16.74 -9.36 -23.62
N ALA A 33 15.64 -9.34 -22.85
CA ALA A 33 14.94 -10.58 -22.53
C ALA A 33 14.12 -11.05 -23.75
N THR A 34 14.34 -12.29 -24.20
CA THR A 34 13.58 -12.85 -25.33
C THR A 34 12.16 -13.22 -24.87
N ARG A 35 11.15 -13.14 -25.76
CA ARG A 35 9.74 -13.51 -25.46
C ARG A 35 9.59 -14.85 -24.72
N SER A 36 10.44 -15.84 -25.02
CA SER A 36 10.46 -17.15 -24.35
C SER A 36 10.84 -17.08 -22.87
N GLN A 37 11.69 -16.15 -22.47
CA GLN A 37 12.06 -15.91 -21.07
C GLN A 37 10.91 -15.26 -20.30
N PHE A 38 10.18 -14.35 -20.95
CA PHE A 38 8.94 -13.79 -20.40
C PHE A 38 7.86 -14.88 -20.24
N GLN A 39 7.64 -15.71 -21.27
CA GLN A 39 6.70 -16.82 -21.23
C GLN A 39 7.01 -17.78 -20.06
N LYS A 40 8.29 -18.14 -19.91
CA LYS A 40 8.77 -18.99 -18.81
C LYS A 40 8.60 -18.33 -17.43
N GLY A 41 8.73 -16.99 -17.36
CA GLY A 41 8.40 -16.21 -16.17
C GLY A 41 6.91 -16.31 -15.83
N TYR A 42 6.03 -16.16 -16.82
CA TYR A 42 4.58 -16.31 -16.67
C TYR A 42 4.19 -17.72 -16.20
N GLU A 43 4.75 -18.76 -16.81
CA GLU A 43 4.54 -20.16 -16.41
C GLU A 43 5.01 -20.44 -14.98
N ARG A 44 6.04 -19.73 -14.52
CA ARG A 44 6.56 -19.79 -13.14
C ARG A 44 5.80 -18.90 -12.16
N GLY A 45 4.68 -18.29 -12.56
CA GLY A 45 3.85 -17.48 -11.69
C GLY A 45 4.32 -16.03 -11.51
N ALA A 46 5.16 -15.50 -12.40
CA ALA A 46 5.52 -14.08 -12.37
C ALA A 46 4.31 -13.15 -12.64
N SER A 47 3.27 -13.62 -13.35
CA SER A 47 1.99 -12.91 -13.40
C SER A 47 1.32 -12.79 -12.03
N ASP A 48 1.47 -13.82 -11.19
CA ASP A 48 0.87 -13.82 -9.86
C ASP A 48 1.63 -12.89 -8.91
N THR A 49 2.93 -12.70 -9.09
CA THR A 49 3.69 -11.73 -8.29
C THR A 49 3.30 -10.30 -8.63
N VAL A 50 3.16 -9.95 -9.92
CA VAL A 50 2.68 -8.62 -10.36
C VAL A 50 1.26 -8.36 -9.88
N LYS A 51 0.36 -9.36 -9.99
CA LYS A 51 -1.02 -9.25 -9.50
C LYS A 51 -1.07 -9.10 -7.97
N ARG A 52 -0.24 -9.84 -7.22
CA ARG A 52 -0.12 -9.68 -5.76
C ARG A 52 0.37 -8.29 -5.39
N GLN A 53 1.40 -7.77 -6.06
CA GLN A 53 1.90 -6.41 -5.84
C GLN A 53 0.81 -5.36 -6.09
N TYR A 54 0.05 -5.52 -7.17
CA TYR A 54 -1.10 -4.65 -7.46
C TYR A 54 -2.13 -4.67 -6.32
N TRP A 55 -2.56 -5.86 -5.88
CA TRP A 55 -3.55 -5.98 -4.81
C TRP A 55 -3.05 -5.44 -3.46
N ILE A 56 -1.77 -5.61 -3.15
CA ILE A 56 -1.16 -5.04 -1.94
C ILE A 56 -1.22 -3.51 -2.00
N LEU A 57 -0.78 -2.90 -3.11
CA LEU A 57 -0.81 -1.44 -3.26
C LEU A 57 -2.24 -0.90 -3.23
N GLN A 58 -3.18 -1.59 -3.87
CA GLN A 58 -4.59 -1.21 -3.85
C GLN A 58 -5.21 -1.33 -2.45
N ASP A 59 -4.90 -2.39 -1.70
CA ASP A 59 -5.38 -2.55 -0.32
C ASP A 59 -4.79 -1.49 0.62
N MET A 60 -3.50 -1.16 0.46
CA MET A 60 -2.86 -0.06 1.20
C MET A 60 -3.52 1.29 0.93
N GLN A 61 -3.86 1.58 -0.34
CA GLN A 61 -4.59 2.79 -0.71
C GLN A 61 -5.99 2.81 -0.11
N LYS A 62 -6.75 1.71 -0.20
CA LYS A 62 -8.11 1.60 0.38
C LYS A 62 -8.13 1.73 1.90
N ARG A 63 -7.11 1.24 2.60
CA ARG A 63 -6.99 1.41 4.06
C ARG A 63 -6.62 2.84 4.47
N SER A 64 -5.94 3.57 3.59
CA SER A 64 -5.58 4.98 3.84
C SER A 64 -6.75 5.95 3.62
N GLU A 65 -7.79 5.52 2.91
CA GLU A 65 -9.02 6.29 2.80
C GLU A 65 -9.79 6.20 4.13
N PRO A 66 -10.16 7.34 4.74
CA PRO A 66 -11.03 7.31 5.90
C PRO A 66 -12.34 6.64 5.47
N LYS A 67 -12.76 5.61 6.21
CA LYS A 67 -14.09 5.03 6.03
C LYS A 67 -15.10 6.18 6.09
N PRO A 68 -16.06 6.26 5.16
CA PRO A 68 -17.06 7.32 5.23
C PRO A 68 -17.74 7.23 6.59
N GLU A 69 -17.58 8.27 7.40
CA GLU A 69 -18.31 8.34 8.66
C GLU A 69 -19.80 8.33 8.34
N PRO A 70 -20.60 7.48 9.01
CA PRO A 70 -22.03 7.45 8.80
C PRO A 70 -22.59 8.85 9.08
N ARG A 71 -23.29 9.43 8.10
CA ARG A 71 -23.84 10.77 8.25
C ARG A 71 -25.05 10.69 9.17
N VAL A 72 -24.88 11.12 10.42
CA VAL A 72 -25.97 11.18 11.39
C VAL A 72 -26.67 12.52 11.23
N SER A 73 -27.92 12.48 10.76
CA SER A 73 -28.79 13.66 10.71
C SER A 73 -29.79 13.62 11.86
N LEU A 74 -30.01 14.76 12.52
CA LEU A 74 -30.96 14.88 13.63
C LEU A 74 -32.27 15.47 13.11
N TYR A 75 -33.32 14.66 13.06
CA TYR A 75 -34.66 15.14 12.74
C TYR A 75 -35.38 15.57 14.02
N ARG A 76 -35.88 16.81 14.07
CA ARG A 76 -36.59 17.36 15.22
C ARG A 76 -38.09 17.31 15.00
N VAL A 77 -38.80 16.65 15.91
CA VAL A 77 -40.26 16.56 15.88
C VAL A 77 -40.82 17.35 17.06
N PRO A 78 -41.59 18.43 16.83
CA PRO A 78 -42.29 19.12 17.89
C PRO A 78 -43.52 18.30 18.30
N ILE A 79 -43.67 18.06 19.59
CA ILE A 79 -44.84 17.35 20.15
C ILE A 79 -45.71 18.38 20.86
N SER A 80 -46.89 18.60 20.29
CA SER A 80 -47.93 19.41 20.91
C SER A 80 -48.61 18.65 22.05
N PRO A 81 -48.89 19.29 23.19
CA PRO A 81 -49.63 18.66 24.27
C PRO A 81 -51.07 18.33 23.83
N ASP A 82 -51.55 17.16 24.24
CA ASP A 82 -52.91 16.70 23.94
C ASP A 82 -53.94 17.53 24.74
N PRO A 83 -54.86 18.26 24.08
CA PRO A 83 -55.84 19.10 24.74
C PRO A 83 -56.86 18.32 25.58
N ALA A 84 -57.03 17.01 25.35
CA ALA A 84 -57.97 16.17 26.08
C ALA A 84 -57.36 15.49 27.33
N SER A 85 -56.05 15.65 27.55
CA SER A 85 -55.37 14.98 28.65
C SER A 85 -55.63 15.64 30.01
N THR A 86 -55.83 14.84 31.06
CA THR A 86 -56.02 15.33 32.43
C THR A 86 -54.74 15.97 33.01
N VAL A 87 -53.57 15.66 32.43
CA VAL A 87 -52.26 16.15 32.89
C VAL A 87 -51.75 17.22 31.94
N LYS A 88 -51.52 18.43 32.45
CA LYS A 88 -50.95 19.53 31.66
C LYS A 88 -49.49 19.25 31.32
N THR A 89 -49.21 18.97 30.06
CA THR A 89 -47.87 18.83 29.51
C THR A 89 -47.42 20.11 28.80
N VAL A 90 -46.12 20.39 28.85
CA VAL A 90 -45.47 21.50 28.14
C VAL A 90 -45.03 20.99 26.77
N PRO A 91 -45.11 21.78 25.68
CA PRO A 91 -44.56 21.39 24.39
C PRO A 91 -43.06 21.11 24.48
N TYR A 92 -42.62 20.04 23.85
CA TYR A 92 -41.22 19.64 23.79
C TYR A 92 -40.85 19.10 22.41
N GLU A 93 -39.55 19.08 22.13
CA GLU A 93 -39.00 18.54 20.89
C GLU A 93 -38.29 17.21 21.17
N ILE A 94 -38.48 16.23 20.29
CA ILE A 94 -37.67 15.00 20.28
C ILE A 94 -36.70 15.06 19.10
N ALA A 95 -35.44 14.71 19.35
CA ALA A 95 -34.43 14.53 18.31
C ALA A 95 -34.29 13.04 17.97
N ILE A 96 -34.61 12.67 16.73
CA ILE A 96 -34.47 11.31 16.22
C ILE A 96 -33.20 11.24 15.36
N PRO A 97 -32.20 10.41 15.73
CA PRO A 97 -31.01 10.23 14.92
C PRO A 97 -31.32 9.33 13.72
N VAL A 98 -31.10 9.83 12.51
CA VAL A 98 -31.21 9.08 11.26
C VAL A 98 -29.81 8.88 10.71
N VAL A 99 -29.40 7.61 10.61
CA VAL A 99 -28.13 7.20 10.02
C VAL A 99 -28.33 7.04 8.52
N GLN A 100 -27.59 7.81 7.71
CA GLN A 100 -27.58 7.74 6.25
C GLN A 100 -26.38 6.96 5.72
#